data_AF-A0A1C6HZU0-F1
#
_entry.id   AF-A0A1C6HZU0-F1
#
_cell.length_a   1.000
_cell.length_b   1.000
_cell.length_c   1.000
_cell.angle_alpha   90.00
_cell.angle_beta   90.00
_cell.angle_gamma   90.00
#
_symmetry.space_group_name_H-M   'P 1'
#
loop_
_entity.id
_entity.type
_entity.pdbx_description
1 polymer ?
#
loop_
_entity_poly.entity_id
_entity_poly.type
_entity_poly.pdbx_seq_one_letter_code
_entity_poly.pdbx_strand_id
1 'polypeptide(L)'
;MHEHNEGKWFFQGESTEPRAGSGQGRSKRSYETFTELINELYPICLDIGISPGLFHESTIDELIDLITSHGRKEEARQKENIVMNYMLARQIGENIAVLFDKNAKVTPVWDLYPDLFNKEKEISEKNAREAEMEAYKAKFTAFAYTVNSKIGGDNR
;
A
#
# COMPACT_ATOMS: atom_id res chain seq x y z
N MET A 1 38.39 -32.13 -5.09
CA MET A 1 37.86 -32.95 -3.98
C MET A 1 38.18 -32.22 -2.69
N HIS A 2 37.29 -31.60 -1.93
CA HIS A 2 35.84 -31.47 -1.93
C HIS A 2 35.55 -30.01 -1.49
N GLU A 3 34.70 -29.29 -2.21
CA GLU A 3 34.12 -28.05 -1.71
C GLU A 3 33.07 -28.43 -0.66
N HIS A 4 33.35 -28.14 0.60
CA HIS A 4 32.36 -28.22 1.67
C HIS A 4 31.49 -26.96 1.60
N ASN A 5 30.26 -27.15 1.15
CA ASN A 5 29.21 -26.14 1.09
C ASN A 5 28.84 -25.72 2.53
N GLU A 6 29.36 -24.58 3.00
CA GLU A 6 28.92 -24.00 4.28
C GLU A 6 27.50 -23.44 4.13
N GLY A 7 26.52 -24.19 4.61
CA GLY A 7 25.14 -23.76 4.76
C GLY A 7 25.07 -22.50 5.61
N LYS A 8 24.83 -21.36 4.95
CA LYS A 8 24.54 -20.09 5.61
C LYS A 8 23.10 -20.14 6.11
N TRP A 9 22.92 -20.34 7.41
CA TRP A 9 21.62 -20.29 8.04
C TRP A 9 21.19 -18.83 8.24
N PHE A 10 20.31 -18.37 7.36
CA PHE A 10 19.76 -17.01 7.34
C PHE A 10 18.46 -16.95 8.14
N PHE A 11 18.59 -16.78 9.46
CA PHE A 11 17.48 -16.38 10.30
C PHE A 11 17.69 -15.00 10.88
N GLN A 12 17.30 -13.99 10.10
CA GLN A 12 16.79 -12.72 10.59
C GLN A 12 16.47 -11.87 9.37
N GLY A 13 15.25 -11.34 9.34
CA GLY A 13 14.77 -10.43 8.30
C GLY A 13 15.81 -9.41 7.89
N GLU A 14 16.13 -9.40 6.60
CA GLU A 14 16.83 -8.31 5.95
C GLU A 14 15.83 -7.14 5.85
N SER A 15 15.60 -6.46 6.97
CA SER A 15 15.00 -5.13 6.92
C SER A 15 16.03 -4.20 6.30
N THR A 16 15.91 -3.94 5.00
CA THR A 16 16.68 -2.92 4.28
C THR A 16 16.26 -1.52 4.72
N GLU A 17 16.53 -1.14 5.97
CA GLU A 17 16.63 0.26 6.39
C GLU A 17 17.67 0.39 7.51
N PRO A 18 18.61 1.34 7.43
CA PRO A 18 19.64 1.52 8.45
C PRO A 18 19.00 2.17 9.69
N ARG A 19 18.66 1.36 10.69
CA ARG A 19 18.36 1.86 12.03
C ARG A 19 19.65 2.43 12.61
N ALA A 20 19.73 3.76 12.69
CA ALA A 20 20.79 4.47 13.39
C ALA A 20 20.74 4.12 14.89
N GLY A 21 21.61 3.21 15.32
CA GLY A 21 21.71 2.82 16.72
C GLY A 21 22.67 1.66 16.92
N SER A 22 23.88 1.98 17.40
CA SER A 22 24.89 1.07 17.98
C SER A 22 25.20 -0.21 17.19
N GLY A 23 26.27 -0.16 16.40
CA GLY A 23 26.89 -1.35 15.83
C GLY A 23 27.40 -2.28 16.94
N GLN A 24 26.64 -3.35 17.18
CA GLN A 24 27.20 -4.60 17.68
C GLN A 24 27.26 -5.54 16.50
N GLY A 25 28.48 -5.89 16.09
CA GLY A 25 28.74 -6.87 15.05
C GLY A 25 27.96 -8.15 15.32
N ARG A 26 27.27 -8.61 14.27
CA ARG A 26 26.41 -9.79 14.28
C ARG A 26 27.28 -11.03 14.52
N SER A 27 27.31 -11.53 15.75
CA SER A 27 28.01 -12.78 16.07
C SER A 27 27.32 -13.94 15.36
N LYS A 28 28.09 -14.78 14.65
CA LYS A 28 27.63 -16.02 14.03
C LYS A 28 27.19 -16.94 15.18
N ARG A 29 25.87 -17.09 15.42
CA ARG A 29 25.38 -17.97 16.49
C ARG A 29 25.78 -19.41 16.15
N SER A 30 26.58 -20.03 17.02
CA SER A 30 26.87 -21.45 17.00
C SER A 30 26.06 -22.11 18.10
N TYR A 31 25.33 -23.16 17.76
CA TYR A 31 24.64 -24.00 18.73
C TYR A 31 25.61 -25.09 19.20
N GLU A 32 25.74 -25.27 20.51
CA GLU A 32 26.62 -26.30 21.08
C GLU A 32 25.94 -27.67 21.06
N THR A 33 24.61 -27.70 21.11
CA THR A 33 23.83 -28.94 21.10
C THR A 33 22.56 -28.86 20.24
N PHE A 34 22.07 -30.03 19.80
CA PHE A 34 20.80 -30.14 19.10
C PHE A 34 19.61 -29.71 19.98
N THR A 35 19.66 -30.01 21.28
CA THR A 35 18.62 -29.59 22.24
C THR A 35 18.53 -28.07 22.36
N GLU A 36 19.67 -27.38 22.35
CA GLU A 36 19.71 -25.91 22.35
C GLU A 36 19.08 -25.34 21.08
N LEU A 37 19.42 -25.89 19.91
CA LEU A 37 18.80 -25.52 18.64
C LEU A 37 17.27 -25.69 18.67
N ILE A 38 16.78 -26.83 19.16
CA ILE A 38 15.34 -27.10 19.24
C ILE A 38 14.64 -26.15 20.21
N ASN A 39 15.25 -25.87 21.37
CA ASN A 39 14.68 -24.97 22.36
C ASN A 39 14.59 -23.52 21.85
N GLU A 40 15.51 -23.07 21.00
CA GLU A 40 15.42 -21.76 20.34
C GLU A 40 14.44 -21.75 19.16
N LEU A 41 14.43 -22.81 18.35
CA LEU A 41 13.62 -22.88 17.13
C LEU A 41 12.13 -23.05 17.43
N TYR A 42 11.79 -23.87 18.43
CA TYR A 42 10.41 -24.20 18.78
C TYR A 42 9.51 -22.98 19.03
N PRO A 43 9.86 -22.01 19.89
CA PRO A 43 9.02 -20.82 20.10
C PRO A 43 8.86 -19.97 18.83
N ILE A 44 9.91 -19.87 18.00
CA ILE A 44 9.83 -19.14 16.72
C ILE A 44 8.81 -19.80 15.80
N CYS A 45 8.81 -21.13 15.71
CA CYS A 45 7.83 -21.89 14.96
C CYS A 45 6.40 -21.66 15.48
N LEU A 46 6.21 -21.62 16.80
CA LEU A 46 4.90 -21.32 17.39
C LEU A 46 4.42 -19.90 17.04
N ASP A 47 5.30 -18.90 17.10
CA ASP A 47 4.97 -17.49 16.81
C ASP A 47 4.47 -17.30 15.36
N ILE A 48 5.01 -18.07 14.42
CA ILE A 48 4.57 -18.04 13.01
C ILE A 48 3.38 -18.98 12.73
N GLY A 49 2.86 -19.67 13.74
CA GLY A 49 1.67 -20.52 13.66
C GLY A 49 1.93 -21.98 13.25
N ILE A 50 3.16 -22.48 13.32
CA ILE A 50 3.44 -23.91 13.13
C ILE A 50 2.94 -24.68 14.36
N SER A 51 2.16 -25.73 14.14
CA SER A 51 1.65 -26.57 15.23
C SER A 51 2.76 -27.44 15.83
N PRO A 52 2.68 -27.83 17.12
CA PRO A 52 3.64 -28.74 17.72
C PRO A 52 3.79 -30.07 16.97
N GLY A 53 2.68 -30.61 16.45
CA GLY A 53 2.70 -31.83 15.64
C GLY A 53 3.54 -31.67 14.37
N LEU A 54 3.26 -30.61 13.60
CA LEU A 54 4.03 -30.30 12.39
C LEU A 54 5.50 -30.04 12.70
N PHE A 55 5.81 -29.33 13.80
CA PHE A 55 7.20 -29.11 14.22
C PHE A 55 7.97 -30.40 14.45
N HIS A 56 7.37 -31.39 15.12
CA HIS A 56 8.04 -32.67 15.39
C HIS A 56 8.11 -33.59 14.18
N GLU A 57 7.21 -33.41 13.21
CA GLU A 57 7.17 -34.18 11.96
C GLU A 57 8.05 -33.56 10.85
N SER A 58 8.33 -32.27 10.93
CA SER A 58 9.16 -31.54 9.96
C SER A 58 10.65 -31.69 10.24
N THR A 59 11.42 -31.67 9.16
CA THR A 59 12.87 -31.50 9.22
C THR A 59 13.22 -30.06 9.59
N ILE A 60 14.44 -29.86 10.11
CA ILE A 60 14.94 -28.50 10.40
C ILE A 60 14.88 -27.66 9.12
N ASP A 61 15.38 -28.15 7.98
CA ASP A 61 15.37 -27.40 6.71
C ASP A 61 13.97 -26.91 6.30
N GLU A 62 12.94 -27.76 6.42
CA GLU A 62 11.56 -27.39 6.13
C GLU A 62 11.05 -26.29 7.06
N LEU A 63 11.38 -26.36 8.36
CA LEU A 63 11.04 -25.31 9.32
C LEU A 63 11.71 -23.99 8.94
N ILE A 64 12.94 -24.04 8.43
CA ILE A 64 13.69 -22.86 7.98
C ILE A 64 13.07 -22.23 6.75
N ASP A 65 12.66 -23.05 5.78
CA ASP A 65 11.93 -22.57 4.61
C ASP A 65 10.58 -21.94 4.99
N LEU A 66 9.85 -22.55 5.93
CA LEU A 66 8.58 -22.03 6.43
C LEU A 66 8.74 -20.68 7.13
N ILE A 67 9.69 -20.56 8.04
CA ILE A 67 9.97 -19.30 8.75
C ILE A 67 10.45 -18.22 7.75
N THR A 68 11.33 -18.57 6.80
CA THR A 68 11.81 -17.63 5.78
C THR A 68 10.67 -17.15 4.87
N SER A 69 9.79 -18.06 4.47
CA SER A 69 8.59 -17.76 3.69
C SER A 69 7.63 -16.84 4.46
N HIS A 70 7.40 -17.13 5.74
CA HIS A 70 6.59 -16.29 6.61
C HIS A 70 7.19 -14.89 6.74
N GLY A 71 8.50 -14.77 6.94
CA GLY A 71 9.21 -13.48 7.00
C GLY A 71 8.99 -12.62 5.75
N ARG A 72 9.13 -13.20 4.55
CA ARG A 72 8.88 -12.49 3.28
C ARG A 72 7.44 -11.99 3.15
N LYS A 73 6.47 -12.82 3.55
CA LYS A 73 5.04 -12.44 3.52
C LYS A 73 4.75 -11.32 4.51
N GLU A 74 5.29 -11.43 5.73
CA GLU A 74 5.07 -10.44 6.78
C GLU A 74 5.71 -9.10 6.44
N GLU A 75 6.91 -9.09 5.86
CA GLU A 75 7.55 -7.87 5.37
C GLU A 75 6.72 -7.20 4.25
N ALA A 76 6.23 -7.98 3.28
CA ALA A 76 5.36 -7.47 2.23
C ALA A 76 4.07 -6.86 2.81
N ARG A 77 3.44 -7.56 3.78
CA ARG A 77 2.25 -7.09 4.49
C ARG A 77 2.50 -5.81 5.28
N GLN A 78 3.63 -5.69 5.96
CA GLN A 78 4.01 -4.48 6.69
C GLN A 78 4.20 -3.29 5.75
N LYS A 79 4.90 -3.49 4.63
CA LYS A 79 5.08 -2.45 3.60
C LYS A 79 3.74 -2.00 3.03
N GLU A 80 2.86 -2.94 2.69
CA GLU A 80 1.51 -2.64 2.22
C GLU A 80 0.73 -1.80 3.24
N ASN A 81 0.69 -2.23 4.51
CA ASN A 81 0.01 -1.50 5.58
C ASN A 81 0.57 -0.08 5.77
N ILE A 82 1.89 0.08 5.76
CA ILE A 82 2.54 1.39 5.91
C ILE A 82 2.15 2.31 4.75
N VAL A 83 2.23 1.82 3.51
CA VAL A 83 1.87 2.60 2.31
C VAL A 83 0.39 3.00 2.34
N MET A 84 -0.50 2.07 2.68
CA MET A 84 -1.94 2.33 2.76
C MET A 84 -2.28 3.35 3.86
N ASN A 85 -1.69 3.22 5.05
CA ASN A 85 -1.89 4.16 6.15
C ASN A 85 -1.34 5.54 5.82
N TYR A 86 -0.17 5.60 5.18
CA TYR A 86 0.41 6.85 4.72
C TYR A 86 -0.49 7.55 3.70
N MET A 87 -1.00 6.81 2.72
CA MET A 87 -1.91 7.35 1.71
C MET A 87 -3.20 7.87 2.36
N LEU A 88 -3.78 7.10 3.29
CA LEU A 88 -4.98 7.49 4.02
C LEU A 88 -4.76 8.78 4.81
N ALA A 89 -3.67 8.87 5.58
CA ALA A 89 -3.33 10.06 6.35
C ALA A 89 -3.16 11.29 5.44
N ARG A 90 -2.48 11.12 4.30
CA ARG A 90 -2.34 12.17 3.30
C ARG A 90 -3.69 12.62 2.74
N GLN A 91 -4.57 11.71 2.35
CA GLN A 91 -5.90 12.04 1.83
C GLN A 91 -6.77 12.76 2.86
N ILE A 92 -6.69 12.37 4.14
CA ILE A 92 -7.36 13.09 5.23
C ILE A 92 -6.82 14.52 5.30
N GLY A 93 -5.50 14.71 5.25
CA GLY A 93 -4.86 16.02 5.20
C GLY A 93 -5.32 16.88 4.02
N GLU A 94 -5.39 16.30 2.82
CA GLU A 94 -5.88 16.98 1.61
C GLU A 94 -7.35 17.42 1.75
N ASN A 95 -8.22 16.55 2.28
CA ASN A 95 -9.63 16.90 2.52
C ASN A 95 -9.79 18.02 3.55
N ILE A 96 -8.99 18.00 4.62
CA ILE A 96 -8.98 19.07 5.61
C ILE A 96 -8.47 20.38 4.99
N ALA A 97 -7.43 20.33 4.16
CA ALA A 97 -6.86 21.51 3.52
C ALA A 97 -7.89 22.26 2.65
N VAL A 98 -8.76 21.53 1.94
CA VAL A 98 -9.85 22.12 1.12
C VAL A 98 -10.83 22.97 1.95
N LEU A 99 -10.98 22.68 3.24
CA LEU A 99 -11.84 23.48 4.12
C LEU A 99 -11.25 24.86 4.44
N PHE A 100 -9.93 25.00 4.38
CA PHE A 100 -9.21 26.22 4.77
C PHE A 100 -8.64 27.01 3.57
N ASP A 101 -8.32 26.34 2.47
CA ASP A 101 -7.81 26.97 1.24
C ASP A 101 -8.66 26.57 0.04
N LYS A 102 -9.17 27.59 -0.68
CA LYS A 102 -9.96 27.41 -1.91
C LYS A 102 -9.14 26.88 -3.08
N ASN A 103 -7.82 26.98 -3.02
CA ASN A 103 -6.91 26.46 -4.05
C ASN A 103 -6.47 25.03 -3.76
N ALA A 104 -6.67 24.53 -2.54
CA ALA A 104 -6.37 23.14 -2.21
C ALA A 104 -7.30 22.21 -3.00
N LYS A 105 -6.76 21.07 -3.41
CA LYS A 105 -7.49 20.04 -4.16
C LYS A 105 -7.20 18.68 -3.56
N VAL A 106 -8.22 17.84 -3.52
CA VAL A 106 -8.05 16.43 -3.16
C VAL A 106 -7.55 15.68 -4.38
N THR A 107 -6.50 14.89 -4.21
CA THR A 107 -5.99 14.02 -5.26
C THR A 107 -6.99 12.88 -5.46
N PRO A 108 -7.57 12.72 -6.66
CA PRO A 108 -8.51 11.66 -6.91
C PRO A 108 -7.81 10.29 -6.99
N VAL A 109 -8.56 9.23 -6.72
CA VAL A 109 -8.03 7.85 -6.61
C VAL A 109 -7.34 7.39 -7.89
N TRP A 110 -7.83 7.81 -9.06
CA TRP A 110 -7.22 7.46 -10.35
C TRP A 110 -5.90 8.18 -10.64
N ASP A 111 -5.61 9.32 -10.00
CA ASP A 111 -4.28 9.92 -10.10
C ASP A 111 -3.30 9.28 -9.11
N LEU A 112 -3.80 8.68 -8.02
CA LEU A 112 -3.01 7.92 -7.06
C LEU A 112 -2.65 6.52 -7.58
N TYR A 113 -3.57 5.87 -8.29
CA TYR A 113 -3.43 4.51 -8.81
C TYR A 113 -3.90 4.43 -10.27
N PRO A 114 -3.20 5.09 -11.21
CA PRO A 114 -3.64 5.20 -12.60
C PRO A 114 -3.88 3.85 -13.25
N ASP A 115 -2.94 2.91 -13.09
CA ASP A 115 -3.03 1.58 -13.70
C ASP A 115 -4.28 0.79 -13.27
N LEU A 116 -4.81 1.07 -12.07
CA LEU A 116 -5.99 0.38 -11.53
C LEU A 116 -7.31 1.07 -11.89
N PHE A 117 -7.32 2.39 -12.11
CA PHE A 117 -8.55 3.19 -12.22
C PHE A 117 -8.65 4.02 -13.51
N ASN A 118 -7.98 3.59 -14.58
CA ASN A 118 -8.00 4.29 -15.88
C ASN A 118 -9.43 4.47 -16.44
N LYS A 119 -10.30 3.46 -16.29
CA LYS A 119 -11.68 3.53 -16.82
C LYS A 119 -12.53 4.56 -16.07
N GLU A 120 -12.36 4.63 -14.76
CA GLU A 120 -13.04 5.55 -13.86
C GLU A 120 -12.64 6.99 -14.18
N LYS A 121 -11.36 7.21 -14.49
CA LYS A 121 -10.87 8.51 -14.98
C LYS A 121 -11.58 8.93 -16.26
N GLU A 122 -11.64 8.05 -17.27
CA GLU A 122 -12.31 8.35 -18.55
C GLU A 122 -13.80 8.68 -18.37
N ILE A 123 -14.50 7.91 -17.51
CA ILE A 123 -15.91 8.16 -17.20
C ILE A 123 -16.08 9.51 -16.50
N SER A 124 -15.24 9.81 -15.52
CA SER A 124 -15.27 11.09 -14.81
C SER A 124 -15.02 12.27 -15.76
N GLU A 125 -14.03 12.16 -16.65
CA GLU A 125 -13.72 13.20 -17.65
C GLU A 125 -14.84 13.38 -18.69
N LYS A 126 -15.53 12.29 -19.07
CA LYS A 126 -16.71 12.38 -19.94
C LYS A 126 -17.86 13.09 -19.23
N ASN A 127 -18.16 12.70 -18.00
CA ASN A 127 -19.23 13.31 -17.20
C ASN A 127 -18.96 14.80 -16.94
N ALA A 128 -17.71 15.17 -16.67
CA ALA A 128 -17.32 16.58 -16.51
C ALA A 128 -17.58 17.39 -17.78
N ARG A 129 -17.19 16.87 -18.96
CA ARG A 129 -17.46 17.52 -20.25
C ARG A 129 -18.96 17.64 -20.54
N GLU A 130 -19.74 16.61 -20.23
CA GLU A 130 -21.19 16.66 -20.40
C GLU A 130 -21.84 17.70 -19.48
N ALA A 131 -21.42 17.77 -18.21
CA ALA A 131 -21.89 18.78 -17.27
C ALA A 131 -21.54 20.21 -17.71
N GLU A 132 -20.33 20.42 -18.25
CA GLU A 132 -19.92 21.70 -18.82
C GLU A 132 -20.78 22.09 -20.03
N MET A 133 -21.06 21.14 -20.93
CA MET A 133 -21.93 21.37 -22.08
C MET A 133 -23.36 21.71 -21.67
N GLU A 134 -23.92 21.03 -20.68
CA GLU A 134 -25.26 21.33 -20.16
C GLU A 134 -25.31 22.71 -19.48
N ALA A 135 -24.28 23.06 -18.71
CA ALA A 135 -24.15 24.40 -18.13
C ALA A 135 -24.05 25.49 -19.21
N TYR A 136 -23.35 25.22 -20.30
CA TYR A 136 -23.26 26.13 -21.45
C TYR A 136 -24.61 26.28 -22.16
N LYS A 137 -25.32 25.18 -22.43
CA LYS A 137 -26.67 25.20 -23.01
C LYS A 137 -27.63 26.01 -22.14
N ALA A 138 -27.61 25.81 -20.83
CA ALA A 138 -28.46 26.55 -19.89
C ALA A 138 -28.17 28.06 -19.89
N LYS A 139 -26.89 28.46 -19.95
CA LYS A 139 -26.51 29.88 -20.09
C LYS A 139 -27.00 30.45 -21.41
N PHE A 140 -26.89 29.70 -22.50
CA PHE A 140 -27.33 30.12 -23.82
C PHE A 140 -28.86 30.26 -23.91
N THR A 141 -29.62 29.30 -23.37
CA THR A 141 -31.08 29.39 -23.33
C THR A 141 -31.55 30.56 -22.49
N ALA A 142 -30.97 30.77 -21.30
CA ALA A 142 -31.26 31.94 -20.47
C ALA A 142 -30.99 33.25 -21.21
N PHE A 143 -29.87 33.35 -21.92
CA PHE A 143 -29.55 34.51 -22.76
C PHE A 143 -30.60 34.72 -23.85
N ALA A 144 -30.95 33.68 -24.61
CA ALA A 144 -31.95 33.76 -25.68
C ALA A 144 -33.32 34.25 -25.16
N TYR A 145 -33.78 33.75 -24.00
CA TYR A 145 -35.02 34.22 -23.38
C TYR A 145 -34.97 35.72 -23.05
N THR A 146 -33.85 36.20 -22.48
CA THR A 146 -33.71 37.62 -22.13
C THR A 146 -33.72 38.53 -23.36
N VAL A 147 -33.07 38.11 -24.46
CA VAL A 147 -33.01 38.89 -25.70
C VAL A 147 -34.36 38.89 -26.40
N ASN A 148 -35.02 37.72 -26.49
CA ASN A 148 -36.34 37.60 -27.10
C ASN A 148 -37.39 38.42 -26.34
N SER A 149 -37.33 38.48 -25.01
CA SER A 149 -38.22 39.36 -24.23
C SER A 149 -38.01 40.85 -24.49
N LYS A 150 -36.79 41.26 -24.90
CA LYS A 150 -36.47 42.66 -25.21
C LYS A 150 -36.82 43.04 -26.66
N ILE A 151 -36.65 42.11 -27.59
CA ILE A 151 -36.93 42.32 -29.03
C ILE A 151 -38.43 42.15 -29.34
N GLY A 152 -39.11 41.20 -28.71
CA GLY A 152 -40.55 40.97 -28.89
C GLY A 152 -41.47 41.90 -28.09
N GLY A 153 -40.89 42.83 -27.30
CA GLY A 153 -41.61 43.78 -26.47
C GLY A 153 -42.05 45.07 -27.18
N ASP A 154 -41.68 45.28 -28.45
CA ASP A 154 -41.95 46.50 -29.23
C ASP A 154 -43.00 46.29 -30.33
N ASN A 155 -44.09 45.60 -30.00
CA ASN A 155 -45.30 45.50 -30.83
C ASN A 155 -46.54 45.67 -29.95
N ARG A 156 -46.71 46.87 -29.38
CA ARG A 156 -47.98 47.37 -28.82
C ARG A 156 -48.31 48.73 -29.40
#